data_AF-A0A2H6H8N7-F1
#
_entry.id   AF-A0A2H6H8N7-F1
#
_cell.length_a   1.000
_cell.length_b   1.000
_cell.length_c   1.000
_cell.angle_alpha   90.00
_cell.angle_beta   90.00
_cell.angle_gamma   90.00
#
_symmetry.space_group_name_H-M   'P 1'
#
loop_
_entity.id
_entity.type
_entity.pdbx_description
1 polymer ?
#
loop_
_entity_poly.entity_id
_entity_poly.type
_entity_poly.pdbx_seq_one_letter_code
_entity_poly.pdbx_strand_id
1 'polypeptide(L)'
;MTRAVVALGSNLGDRIGHLELAVAALAGCGEVVAVSSVYETAPVGGPDQGPYLNAVAVVETDLEPYELLDSLLRIEQRTGRERTVRWGPRTLDLDLILYGDRVLDDERLTVPHPRLAQRRFVLEPLAEVWPGAVLPDGRPVTGLLSGVQDQSVSRRQQRLEARPETFTSRGGWWVTAQGVVLVAAAVALVMDAGSPAWPAWVISLGAILVVAGVIQSLLGSRHLGANLTPYPQPLPSAKLVASGAYRWVRHPIYGGIVLLLVGAALLRSSLAALVVGIVGAAFFWMKARLEERRLMEHYPGYAAYRAHVRKRLIPWVV
;
A
#
# COMPACT_ATOMS: atom_id res chain seq x y z
N MET A 1 -16.26 -21.41 -0.50
CA MET A 1 -15.24 -21.15 -1.53
C MET A 1 -15.91 -21.09 -2.90
N THR A 2 -15.84 -19.92 -3.54
CA THR A 2 -16.34 -19.65 -4.90
C THR A 2 -15.15 -19.34 -5.81
N ARG A 3 -15.14 -19.84 -7.05
CA ARG A 3 -14.11 -19.48 -8.03
C ARG A 3 -14.37 -18.12 -8.64
N ALA A 4 -13.41 -17.23 -8.50
CA ALA A 4 -13.36 -15.94 -9.17
C ALA A 4 -12.25 -15.94 -10.22
N VAL A 5 -12.49 -15.25 -11.34
CA VAL A 5 -11.48 -15.02 -12.38
C VAL A 5 -11.13 -13.54 -12.35
N VAL A 6 -9.85 -13.24 -12.16
CA VAL A 6 -9.32 -11.88 -12.13
C VAL A 6 -8.39 -11.70 -13.32
N ALA A 7 -8.64 -10.70 -14.15
CA ALA A 7 -7.69 -10.29 -15.18
C ALA A 7 -6.71 -9.26 -14.60
N LEU A 8 -5.44 -9.39 -14.94
CA LEU A 8 -4.35 -8.51 -14.52
C LEU A 8 -3.79 -7.79 -15.75
N GLY A 9 -3.54 -6.48 -15.65
CA GLY A 9 -2.96 -5.68 -16.72
C GLY A 9 -1.95 -4.64 -16.22
N SER A 10 -0.84 -4.44 -16.93
CA SER A 10 0.15 -3.40 -16.61
C SER A 10 0.85 -2.88 -17.87
N ASN A 11 0.98 -1.56 -18.02
CA ASN A 11 1.75 -0.95 -19.12
C ASN A 11 2.71 0.18 -18.70
N LEU A 12 2.89 0.41 -17.39
CA LEU A 12 3.76 1.46 -16.87
C LEU A 12 4.76 0.93 -15.84
N GLY A 13 6.01 1.38 -15.92
CA GLY A 13 7.06 1.06 -14.94
C GLY A 13 7.53 -0.40 -14.99
N ASP A 14 7.76 -1.00 -13.82
CA ASP A 14 8.10 -2.42 -13.68
C ASP A 14 6.86 -3.30 -13.91
N ARG A 15 6.45 -3.43 -15.17
CA ARG A 15 5.21 -4.10 -15.58
C ARG A 15 5.11 -5.53 -15.03
N ILE A 16 6.20 -6.29 -15.08
CA ILE A 16 6.25 -7.65 -14.53
C ILE A 16 6.13 -7.60 -13.01
N GLY A 17 6.94 -6.78 -12.33
CA GLY A 17 6.90 -6.68 -10.87
C GLY A 17 5.51 -6.29 -10.34
N HIS A 18 4.76 -5.46 -11.07
CA HIS A 18 3.36 -5.13 -10.74
C HIS A 18 2.43 -6.35 -10.84
N LEU A 19 2.57 -7.17 -11.89
CA LEU A 19 1.78 -8.40 -12.04
C LEU A 19 2.14 -9.45 -10.97
N GLU A 20 3.44 -9.63 -10.69
CA GLU A 20 3.92 -10.53 -9.64
C GLU A 20 3.42 -10.13 -8.24
N LEU A 21 3.43 -8.82 -7.95
CA LEU A 21 2.89 -8.27 -6.71
C LEU A 21 1.38 -8.49 -6.62
N ALA A 22 0.65 -8.32 -7.73
CA ALA A 22 -0.79 -8.57 -7.76
C ALA A 22 -1.10 -10.04 -7.46
N VAL A 23 -0.39 -10.98 -8.10
CA VAL A 23 -0.53 -12.42 -7.84
C VAL A 23 -0.25 -12.74 -6.36
N ALA A 24 0.81 -12.19 -5.79
CA ALA A 24 1.12 -12.39 -4.37
C ALA A 24 0.05 -11.78 -3.45
N ALA A 25 -0.51 -10.62 -3.79
CA ALA A 25 -1.53 -9.96 -2.99
C ALA A 25 -2.90 -10.64 -3.07
N LEU A 26 -3.22 -11.31 -4.19
CA LEU A 26 -4.43 -12.11 -4.35
C LEU A 26 -4.50 -13.29 -3.35
N ALA A 27 -3.36 -13.79 -2.87
CA ALA A 27 -3.33 -14.81 -1.81
C ALA A 27 -3.97 -14.34 -0.48
N GLY A 28 -4.07 -13.01 -0.26
CA GLY A 28 -4.81 -12.44 0.86
C GLY A 28 -6.32 -12.35 0.65
N CYS A 29 -6.80 -12.64 -0.58
CA CYS A 29 -8.21 -12.64 -0.95
C CYS A 29 -8.79 -14.06 -1.05
N GLY A 30 -7.94 -15.09 -1.13
CA GLY A 30 -8.33 -16.48 -1.30
C GLY A 30 -7.15 -17.32 -1.78
N GLU A 31 -7.38 -18.60 -2.05
CA GLU A 31 -6.38 -19.48 -2.63
C GLU A 31 -6.24 -19.20 -4.14
N VAL A 32 -5.04 -18.82 -4.59
CA VAL A 32 -4.75 -18.64 -6.01
C VAL A 32 -4.52 -20.02 -6.63
N VAL A 33 -5.54 -20.58 -7.28
CA VAL A 33 -5.52 -21.94 -7.82
C VAL A 33 -4.78 -22.06 -9.15
N ALA A 34 -4.76 -20.98 -9.94
CA ALA A 34 -4.04 -20.95 -11.21
C ALA A 34 -3.67 -19.52 -11.63
N VAL A 35 -2.55 -19.39 -12.33
CA VAL A 35 -2.10 -18.14 -12.97
C VAL A 35 -1.63 -18.46 -14.38
N SER A 36 -2.10 -17.68 -15.35
CA SER A 36 -1.75 -17.88 -16.76
C SER A 36 -0.30 -17.47 -17.05
N SER A 37 0.14 -17.75 -18.27
CA SER A 37 1.32 -17.06 -18.80
C SER A 37 1.07 -15.56 -18.95
N VAL A 38 2.15 -14.80 -19.12
CA VAL A 38 2.07 -13.37 -19.44
C VAL A 38 1.88 -13.20 -20.95
N TYR A 39 0.95 -12.33 -21.35
CA TYR A 39 0.65 -11.99 -22.72
C TYR A 39 0.87 -10.51 -22.97
N GLU A 40 1.62 -10.15 -24.01
CA GLU A 40 1.82 -8.76 -24.42
C GLU A 40 0.84 -8.38 -25.54
N THR A 41 0.22 -7.21 -25.41
CA THR A 41 -0.76 -6.68 -26.37
C THR A 41 -0.60 -5.18 -26.60
N ALA A 42 -0.98 -4.72 -27.79
CA ALA A 42 -1.21 -3.31 -28.03
C ALA A 42 -2.35 -2.78 -27.12
N PRO A 43 -2.32 -1.49 -26.73
CA PRO A 43 -3.41 -0.87 -25.99
C PRO A 43 -4.70 -0.85 -26.80
N VAL A 44 -5.84 -1.08 -26.12
CA VAL A 44 -7.17 -0.95 -26.73
C VAL A 44 -7.71 0.45 -26.47
N GLY A 45 -7.50 1.35 -27.44
CA GLY A 45 -7.90 2.76 -27.36
C GLY A 45 -7.05 3.59 -26.41
N GLY A 46 -7.50 4.82 -26.11
CA GLY A 46 -6.79 5.76 -25.23
C GLY A 46 -5.73 6.59 -25.95
N PRO A 47 -4.94 7.40 -25.21
CA PRO A 47 -3.81 8.14 -25.78
C PRO A 47 -2.70 7.19 -26.25
N ASP A 48 -1.75 7.73 -26.99
CA ASP A 48 -0.54 6.98 -27.36
C ASP A 48 0.18 6.49 -26.10
N GLN A 49 0.38 5.17 -26.01
CA GLN A 49 0.87 4.51 -24.81
C GLN A 49 1.53 3.17 -25.15
N GLY A 50 2.44 2.74 -24.28
CA GLY A 50 3.16 1.48 -24.44
C GLY A 50 2.27 0.24 -24.34
N PRO A 51 2.78 -0.92 -24.80
CA PRO A 51 2.05 -2.18 -24.77
C PRO A 51 1.76 -2.66 -23.34
N TYR A 52 0.63 -3.34 -23.17
CA TYR A 52 0.21 -3.97 -21.93
C TYR A 52 0.82 -5.37 -21.80
N LEU A 53 1.24 -5.73 -20.59
CA LEU A 53 1.34 -7.10 -20.15
C LEU A 53 0.03 -7.48 -19.46
N ASN A 54 -0.57 -8.59 -19.88
CA ASN A 54 -1.82 -9.13 -19.34
C ASN A 54 -1.62 -10.56 -18.84
N ALA A 55 -2.37 -10.93 -17.81
CA ALA A 55 -2.47 -12.29 -17.31
C ALA A 55 -3.85 -12.52 -16.69
N VAL A 56 -4.17 -13.77 -16.37
CA VAL A 56 -5.38 -14.15 -15.62
C VAL A 56 -4.98 -14.96 -14.41
N ALA A 57 -5.58 -14.66 -13.26
CA ALA A 57 -5.51 -15.48 -12.07
C ALA A 57 -6.91 -16.04 -11.74
N VAL A 58 -6.97 -17.32 -11.38
CA VAL A 58 -8.16 -17.96 -10.84
C VAL A 58 -7.96 -18.08 -9.33
N VAL A 59 -8.93 -17.59 -8.56
CA VAL A 59 -8.88 -17.53 -7.10
C VAL A 59 -10.11 -18.24 -6.53
N GLU A 60 -9.91 -19.15 -5.59
CA GLU A 60 -10.98 -19.70 -4.75
C GLU A 60 -11.08 -18.87 -3.47
N THR A 61 -12.24 -18.24 -3.24
CA THR A 61 -12.41 -17.26 -2.16
C THR A 61 -13.71 -17.48 -1.40
N ASP A 62 -13.72 -17.09 -0.12
CA ASP A 62 -14.93 -16.98 0.71
C ASP A 62 -15.44 -15.54 0.81
N LEU A 63 -14.76 -14.57 0.20
CA LEU A 63 -15.18 -13.17 0.16
C LEU A 63 -16.37 -12.99 -0.79
N GLU A 64 -17.36 -12.19 -0.41
CA GLU A 64 -18.44 -11.81 -1.32
C GLU A 64 -17.92 -10.98 -2.51
N PRO A 65 -18.63 -10.94 -3.67
CA PRO A 65 -18.15 -10.28 -4.89
C PRO A 65 -17.69 -8.82 -4.69
N TYR A 66 -18.42 -8.06 -3.87
CA TYR A 66 -18.08 -6.67 -3.57
C TYR A 66 -16.86 -6.55 -2.65
N GLU A 67 -16.67 -7.48 -1.71
CA GLU A 67 -15.49 -7.51 -0.84
C GLU A 67 -14.24 -7.90 -1.62
N LEU A 68 -14.38 -8.83 -2.58
CA LEU A 68 -13.32 -9.14 -3.53
C LEU A 68 -13.00 -7.92 -4.39
N LEU A 69 -13.99 -7.25 -4.98
CA LEU A 69 -13.79 -6.01 -5.75
C LEU A 69 -13.04 -4.94 -4.93
N ASP A 70 -13.47 -4.69 -3.70
CA ASP A 70 -12.82 -3.73 -2.80
C ASP A 70 -11.38 -4.16 -2.47
N SER A 71 -11.09 -5.47 -2.47
CA SER A 71 -9.73 -5.99 -2.32
C SER A 71 -8.87 -5.76 -3.58
N LEU A 72 -9.42 -6.00 -4.77
CA LEU A 72 -8.74 -5.74 -6.05
C LEU A 72 -8.38 -4.25 -6.19
N LEU A 73 -9.33 -3.35 -5.94
CA LEU A 73 -9.12 -1.90 -5.99
C LEU A 73 -8.03 -1.45 -5.00
N ARG A 74 -7.97 -2.05 -3.80
CA ARG A 74 -6.90 -1.79 -2.83
C ARG A 74 -5.53 -2.25 -3.32
N ILE A 75 -5.45 -3.36 -4.06
CA ILE A 75 -4.18 -3.85 -4.64
C ILE A 75 -3.70 -2.88 -5.72
N GLU A 76 -4.59 -2.43 -6.61
CA GLU A 76 -4.26 -1.43 -7.64
C GLU A 76 -3.70 -0.14 -7.04
N GLN A 77 -4.37 0.40 -6.02
CA GLN A 77 -3.96 1.63 -5.34
C GLN A 77 -2.54 1.51 -4.76
N ARG A 78 -2.16 0.35 -4.21
CA ARG A 78 -0.80 0.12 -3.66
C ARG A 78 0.31 0.19 -4.70
N THR A 79 0.00 -0.07 -5.97
CA THR A 79 0.96 0.04 -7.07
C THR A 79 1.03 1.46 -7.65
N GLY A 80 0.39 2.45 -7.01
CA GLY A 80 0.42 3.84 -7.46
C GLY A 80 -0.47 4.11 -8.68
N ARG A 81 -1.58 3.37 -8.84
CA ARG A 81 -2.53 3.61 -9.94
C ARG A 81 -3.19 4.99 -9.78
N GLU A 82 -2.83 5.94 -10.65
CA GLU A 82 -3.47 7.25 -10.74
C GLU A 82 -4.51 7.28 -11.88
N ARG A 83 -5.77 7.65 -11.58
CA ARG A 83 -6.84 7.74 -12.58
C ARG A 83 -6.93 9.15 -13.18
N THR A 84 -5.88 9.57 -13.90
CA THR A 84 -5.77 10.93 -14.48
C THR A 84 -6.39 11.05 -15.87
N VAL A 85 -6.29 10.02 -16.71
CA VAL A 85 -6.79 10.02 -18.10
C VAL A 85 -7.63 8.76 -18.36
N ARG A 86 -8.80 8.93 -18.99
CA ARG A 86 -9.65 7.81 -19.41
C ARG A 86 -8.88 6.93 -20.39
N TRP A 87 -8.74 5.63 -20.07
CA TRP A 87 -7.94 4.66 -20.82
C TRP A 87 -6.44 4.99 -20.93
N GLY A 88 -5.92 5.81 -20.03
CA GLY A 88 -4.49 6.08 -19.95
C GLY A 88 -3.63 4.89 -19.50
N PRO A 89 -2.30 5.07 -19.51
CA PRO A 89 -1.37 4.11 -18.96
C PRO A 89 -1.57 3.94 -17.45
N ARG A 90 -1.34 2.72 -16.95
CA ARG A 90 -1.52 2.35 -15.54
C ARG A 90 -0.44 1.38 -15.07
N THR A 91 -0.07 1.52 -13.81
CA THR A 91 0.87 0.61 -13.14
C THR A 91 0.27 -0.78 -12.99
N LEU A 92 -0.99 -0.89 -12.56
CA LEU A 92 -1.74 -2.14 -12.45
C LEU A 92 -3.23 -1.92 -12.69
N ASP A 93 -3.89 -2.90 -13.31
CA ASP A 93 -5.33 -3.03 -13.50
C ASP A 93 -5.76 -4.43 -13.08
N LEU A 94 -6.79 -4.53 -12.26
CA LEU A 94 -7.39 -5.79 -11.79
C LEU A 94 -8.90 -5.74 -12.04
N ASP A 95 -9.35 -6.47 -13.06
CA ASP A 95 -10.76 -6.59 -13.41
C ASP A 95 -11.30 -7.93 -12.89
N LEU A 96 -12.42 -7.91 -12.15
CA LEU A 96 -13.18 -9.12 -11.82
C LEU A 96 -13.97 -9.57 -13.05
N ILE A 97 -13.61 -10.72 -13.61
CA ILE A 97 -14.13 -11.22 -14.90
C ILE A 97 -15.31 -12.16 -14.70
N LEU A 98 -15.19 -13.13 -13.79
CA LEU A 98 -16.22 -14.09 -13.42
C LEU A 98 -16.22 -14.28 -11.90
N TYR A 99 -17.37 -14.61 -11.33
CA TYR A 99 -17.51 -14.98 -9.93
C TYR A 99 -18.56 -16.09 -9.80
N GLY A 100 -18.12 -17.34 -9.74
CA GLY A 100 -18.99 -18.50 -9.78
C GLY A 100 -19.97 -18.44 -10.95
N ASP A 101 -21.25 -18.67 -10.63
CA ASP A 101 -22.41 -18.54 -11.51
C ASP A 101 -23.16 -17.20 -11.34
N ARG A 102 -22.59 -16.24 -10.60
CA ARG A 102 -23.26 -14.99 -10.28
C ARG A 102 -23.34 -14.08 -11.50
N VAL A 103 -24.51 -13.47 -11.65
CA VAL A 103 -24.76 -12.37 -12.58
C VAL A 103 -25.12 -11.14 -11.76
N LEU A 104 -24.27 -10.12 -11.86
CA LEU A 104 -24.45 -8.80 -11.23
C LEU A 104 -24.40 -7.75 -12.33
N ASP A 105 -25.31 -6.78 -12.24
CA ASP A 105 -25.36 -5.64 -13.15
C ASP A 105 -25.89 -4.42 -12.38
N ASP A 106 -24.95 -3.73 -11.73
CA ASP A 106 -25.23 -2.50 -11.00
C ASP A 106 -24.10 -1.47 -11.18
N GLU A 107 -24.30 -0.28 -10.61
CA GLU A 107 -23.37 0.84 -10.76
C GLU A 107 -21.95 0.57 -10.25
N ARG A 108 -21.78 -0.34 -9.28
CA ARG A 108 -20.48 -0.67 -8.70
C ARG A 108 -19.82 -1.85 -9.41
N LEU A 109 -20.60 -2.87 -9.79
CA LEU A 109 -20.06 -4.12 -10.30
C LEU A 109 -20.95 -4.75 -11.39
N THR A 110 -20.34 -5.02 -12.55
CA THR A 110 -20.94 -5.87 -13.58
C THR A 110 -20.10 -7.14 -13.75
N VAL A 111 -20.69 -8.30 -13.43
CA VAL A 111 -20.07 -9.63 -13.56
C VAL A 111 -21.09 -10.58 -14.19
N PRO A 112 -20.77 -11.35 -15.25
CA PRO A 112 -19.51 -11.37 -16.00
C PRO A 112 -19.10 -10.01 -16.55
N HIS A 113 -17.80 -9.76 -16.66
CA HIS A 113 -17.31 -8.49 -17.16
C HIS A 113 -17.89 -8.19 -18.57
N PRO A 114 -18.51 -7.02 -18.80
CA PRO A 114 -19.40 -6.79 -19.96
C PRO A 114 -18.68 -6.88 -21.31
N ARG A 115 -17.37 -6.60 -21.34
CA ARG A 115 -16.53 -6.68 -22.55
C ARG A 115 -15.71 -7.98 -22.64
N LEU A 116 -15.97 -9.00 -21.81
CA LEU A 116 -15.19 -10.24 -21.82
C LEU A 116 -15.13 -10.88 -23.21
N ALA A 117 -16.28 -10.98 -23.89
CA ALA A 117 -16.39 -11.55 -25.23
C ALA A 117 -15.64 -10.79 -26.33
N GLN A 118 -15.09 -9.61 -26.03
CA GLN A 118 -14.34 -8.76 -26.97
C GLN A 118 -12.85 -8.69 -26.64
N ARG A 119 -12.39 -9.32 -25.56
CA ARG A 119 -11.04 -9.15 -25.01
C ARG A 119 -10.24 -10.43 -25.15
N ARG A 120 -9.54 -10.58 -26.28
CA ARG A 120 -8.70 -11.76 -26.51
C ARG A 120 -7.60 -11.89 -25.46
N PHE A 121 -7.04 -10.78 -25.02
CA PHE A 121 -6.03 -10.70 -23.96
C PHE A 121 -6.51 -11.14 -22.57
N VAL A 122 -7.81 -11.39 -22.40
CA VAL A 122 -8.38 -12.05 -21.20
C VAL A 122 -8.77 -13.49 -21.53
N LEU A 123 -9.48 -13.69 -22.64
CA LEU A 123 -9.99 -15.01 -23.04
C LEU A 123 -8.87 -16.03 -23.30
N GLU A 124 -7.77 -15.62 -23.93
CA GLU A 124 -6.66 -16.51 -24.25
C GLU A 124 -5.91 -16.97 -22.98
N PRO A 125 -5.46 -16.09 -22.07
CA PRO A 125 -4.92 -16.53 -20.78
C PRO A 125 -5.93 -17.29 -19.91
N LEU A 126 -7.23 -16.97 -19.95
CA LEU A 126 -8.24 -17.74 -19.22
C LEU A 126 -8.41 -19.16 -19.79
N ALA A 127 -8.45 -19.31 -21.11
CA ALA A 127 -8.53 -20.61 -21.77
C ALA A 127 -7.28 -21.46 -21.51
N GLU A 128 -6.11 -20.85 -21.29
CA GLU A 128 -4.88 -21.55 -20.90
C GLU A 128 -5.04 -22.26 -19.54
N VAL A 129 -5.59 -21.56 -18.53
CA VAL A 129 -5.63 -22.06 -17.14
C VAL A 129 -6.94 -22.75 -16.76
N TRP A 130 -8.03 -22.41 -17.44
CA TRP A 130 -9.34 -23.01 -17.23
C TRP A 130 -10.09 -23.18 -18.56
N PRO A 131 -9.66 -24.13 -19.42
CA PRO A 131 -10.28 -24.36 -20.74
C PRO A 131 -11.77 -24.68 -20.67
N GLY A 132 -12.21 -25.34 -19.60
CA GLY A 132 -13.60 -25.70 -19.34
C GLY A 132 -14.44 -24.61 -18.66
N ALA A 133 -13.94 -23.37 -18.56
CA ALA A 133 -14.70 -22.26 -18.00
C ALA A 133 -15.93 -21.96 -18.87
N VAL A 134 -17.08 -21.81 -18.22
CA VAL A 134 -18.36 -21.49 -18.85
C VAL A 134 -18.92 -20.25 -18.16
N LEU A 135 -19.44 -19.31 -18.95
CA LEU A 135 -20.15 -18.15 -18.42
C LEU A 135 -21.49 -18.60 -17.79
N PRO A 136 -22.08 -17.80 -16.89
CA PRO A 136 -23.40 -18.08 -16.31
C PRO A 136 -24.52 -18.30 -17.35
N ASP A 137 -24.37 -17.75 -18.56
CA ASP A 137 -25.30 -17.93 -19.69
C ASP A 137 -25.05 -19.20 -20.52
N GLY A 138 -24.13 -20.06 -20.09
CA GLY A 138 -23.83 -21.34 -20.73
C GLY A 138 -22.80 -21.26 -21.87
N ARG A 139 -22.30 -20.08 -22.24
CA ARG A 139 -21.29 -19.96 -23.30
C ARG A 139 -19.90 -20.39 -22.81
N PRO A 140 -19.19 -21.30 -23.51
CA PRO A 140 -17.84 -21.68 -23.13
C PRO A 140 -16.83 -20.59 -23.51
N VAL A 141 -15.82 -20.38 -22.67
CA VAL A 141 -14.74 -19.40 -22.90
C VAL A 141 -14.00 -19.67 -24.20
N THR A 142 -13.76 -20.94 -24.54
CA THR A 142 -13.12 -21.35 -25.80
C THR A 142 -13.94 -20.94 -27.02
N GLY A 143 -15.27 -21.03 -26.95
CA GLY A 143 -16.17 -20.57 -28.01
C GLY A 143 -16.11 -19.06 -28.19
N LEU A 144 -16.06 -18.30 -27.10
CA LEU A 144 -15.86 -16.84 -27.15
C LEU A 144 -14.50 -16.48 -27.77
N LEU A 145 -13.44 -17.19 -27.40
CA LEU A 145 -12.09 -16.96 -27.91
C LEU A 145 -12.00 -17.13 -29.43
N SER A 146 -12.66 -18.15 -29.99
CA SER A 146 -12.73 -18.37 -31.45
C SER A 146 -13.39 -17.20 -32.20
N GLY A 147 -14.25 -16.43 -31.54
CA GLY A 147 -14.96 -15.28 -32.11
C GLY A 147 -14.14 -13.98 -32.17
N VAL A 148 -12.98 -13.90 -31.49
CA VAL A 148 -12.18 -12.66 -31.42
C VAL A 148 -10.91 -12.81 -32.26
N GLN A 149 -10.95 -12.43 -33.53
CA GLN A 149 -9.81 -12.61 -34.46
C GLN A 149 -8.90 -11.37 -34.59
N ASP A 150 -9.44 -10.17 -34.37
CA ASP A 150 -8.76 -8.90 -34.70
C ASP A 150 -7.86 -8.33 -33.59
N GLN A 151 -7.43 -9.16 -32.61
CA GLN A 151 -6.52 -8.74 -31.54
C GLN A 151 -5.29 -9.64 -31.52
N SER A 152 -4.12 -9.07 -31.82
CA SER A 152 -2.85 -9.79 -31.69
C SER A 152 -2.46 -9.90 -30.21
N VAL A 153 -2.21 -11.13 -29.76
CA VAL A 153 -1.68 -11.43 -28.42
C VAL A 153 -0.38 -12.21 -28.57
N SER A 154 0.66 -11.81 -27.86
CA SER A 154 1.96 -12.49 -27.90
C SER A 154 2.30 -13.06 -26.53
N ARG A 155 2.32 -14.40 -26.42
CA ARG A 155 2.72 -15.08 -25.18
C ARG A 155 4.21 -14.83 -24.90
N ARG A 156 4.52 -14.37 -23.70
CA ARG A 156 5.90 -14.21 -23.20
C ARG A 156 6.31 -15.53 -22.53
N GLN A 157 7.58 -15.90 -22.65
CA GLN A 157 8.12 -17.11 -21.99
C GLN A 157 8.20 -16.98 -20.45
N GLN A 158 7.99 -15.78 -19.92
CA GLN A 158 8.07 -15.49 -18.51
C GLN A 158 6.82 -15.97 -17.77
N ARG A 159 7.02 -16.81 -16.73
CA ARG A 159 5.97 -17.13 -15.76
C ARG A 159 5.92 -16.05 -14.67
N LEU A 160 4.72 -15.75 -14.20
CA LEU A 160 4.55 -14.94 -12.99
C LEU A 160 4.85 -15.82 -11.78
N GLU A 161 5.86 -15.42 -11.02
CA GLU A 161 6.11 -15.97 -9.69
C GLU A 161 5.51 -15.01 -8.67
N ALA A 162 4.79 -15.53 -7.66
CA ALA A 162 4.28 -14.70 -6.60
C ALA A 162 5.47 -14.04 -5.88
N ARG A 163 5.62 -12.72 -6.03
CA ARG A 163 6.72 -11.98 -5.42
C ARG A 163 6.23 -11.35 -4.11
N PRO A 164 6.56 -11.93 -2.94
CA PRO A 164 6.11 -11.37 -1.67
C PRO A 164 6.66 -9.95 -1.49
N GLU A 165 5.93 -9.12 -0.76
CA GLU A 165 6.41 -7.79 -0.41
C GLU A 165 7.78 -7.89 0.28
N THR A 166 8.78 -7.23 -0.29
CA THR A 166 10.15 -7.26 0.21
C THR A 166 10.39 -6.09 1.16
N PHE A 167 11.48 -6.19 1.94
CA PHE A 167 11.94 -5.09 2.80
C PHE A 167 11.98 -3.74 2.06
N THR A 168 12.49 -3.73 0.83
CA THR A 168 12.61 -2.50 0.03
C THR A 168 11.27 -1.97 -0.45
N SER A 169 10.38 -2.84 -0.96
CA SER A 169 9.07 -2.41 -1.49
C SER A 169 8.16 -1.81 -0.41
N ARG A 170 8.29 -2.27 0.85
CA ARG A 170 7.56 -1.71 2.00
C ARG A 170 8.12 -0.39 2.51
N GLY A 171 9.26 0.06 1.98
CA GLY A 171 9.96 1.26 2.43
C GLY A 171 10.93 0.99 3.58
N GLY A 172 11.50 -0.21 3.66
CA GLY A 172 12.45 -0.61 4.71
C GLY A 172 13.65 0.32 4.85
N TRP A 173 14.11 0.98 3.79
CA TRP A 173 15.15 2.00 3.89
C TRP A 173 14.81 3.14 4.86
N TRP A 174 13.53 3.50 5.00
CA TRP A 174 13.08 4.46 6.01
C TRP A 174 13.18 3.90 7.43
N VAL A 175 12.98 2.60 7.61
CA VAL A 175 13.15 1.91 8.89
C VAL A 175 14.64 1.85 9.26
N THR A 176 15.51 1.54 8.30
CA THR A 176 16.97 1.58 8.50
C THR A 176 17.42 2.99 8.87
N ALA A 177 17.01 4.01 8.12
CA ALA A 177 17.36 5.40 8.41
C ALA A 177 16.87 5.84 9.79
N GLN A 178 15.66 5.42 10.18
CA GLN A 178 15.16 5.63 11.54
C GLN A 178 16.07 4.99 12.60
N GLY A 179 16.47 3.72 12.40
CA GLY A 179 17.39 3.03 13.29
C GLY A 179 18.71 3.78 13.44
N VAL A 180 19.27 4.27 12.33
CA VAL A 180 20.51 5.08 12.34
C VAL A 180 20.34 6.36 13.16
N VAL A 181 19.23 7.10 12.99
CA VAL A 181 18.96 8.31 13.78
C VAL A 181 18.89 8.00 15.28
N LEU A 182 18.20 6.93 15.66
CA LEU A 182 18.05 6.53 17.07
C LEU A 182 19.39 6.10 17.68
N VAL A 183 20.19 5.32 16.95
CA VAL A 183 21.53 4.90 17.38
C VAL A 183 22.46 6.11 17.48
N ALA A 184 22.47 7.00 16.50
CA ALA A 184 23.28 8.22 16.53
C ALA A 184 22.94 9.09 17.75
N ALA A 185 21.66 9.21 18.11
CA ALA A 185 21.23 9.94 19.29
C ALA A 185 21.72 9.28 20.60
N ALA A 186 21.59 7.95 20.70
CA ALA A 186 22.09 7.20 21.85
C ALA A 186 23.61 7.33 22.01
N VAL A 187 24.36 7.22 20.90
CA VAL A 187 25.81 7.43 20.88
C VAL A 187 26.17 8.84 21.32
N ALA A 188 25.49 9.86 20.80
CA ALA A 188 25.73 11.25 21.19
C ALA A 188 25.49 11.49 22.69
N LEU A 189 24.45 10.89 23.29
CA LEU A 189 24.17 11.02 24.72
C LEU A 189 25.23 10.39 25.63
N VAL A 190 25.95 9.37 25.13
CA VAL A 190 26.98 8.65 25.89
C VAL A 190 28.36 9.27 25.67
N MET A 191 28.68 9.68 24.44
CA MET A 191 30.01 10.16 24.07
C MET A 191 30.22 11.66 24.31
N ASP A 192 29.16 12.44 24.51
CA ASP A 192 29.26 13.87 24.77
C ASP A 192 29.75 14.14 26.20
N ALA A 193 31.07 14.16 26.36
CA ALA A 193 31.77 14.40 27.62
C ALA A 193 32.16 15.88 27.84
N GLY A 194 31.90 16.76 26.87
CA GLY A 194 32.46 18.12 26.85
C GLY A 194 31.44 19.26 26.85
N SER A 195 30.14 18.97 26.73
CA SER A 195 29.12 20.02 26.72
C SER A 195 28.96 20.69 28.09
N PRO A 196 28.88 22.03 28.16
CA PRO A 196 28.66 22.74 29.41
C PRO A 196 27.28 22.38 29.97
N ALA A 197 27.17 22.29 31.31
CA ALA A 197 25.90 22.04 31.98
C ALA A 197 24.92 23.17 31.66
N TRP A 198 23.70 22.79 31.28
CA TRP A 198 22.66 23.77 31.00
C TRP A 198 22.05 24.30 32.30
N PRO A 199 21.40 25.47 32.26
CA PRO A 199 20.66 25.97 33.42
C PRO A 199 19.64 24.95 33.92
N ALA A 200 19.43 24.88 35.24
CA ALA A 200 18.58 23.88 35.87
C ALA A 200 17.16 23.81 35.25
N TRP A 201 16.58 24.95 34.88
CA TRP A 201 15.26 25.00 34.25
C TRP A 201 15.22 24.28 32.89
N VAL A 202 16.32 24.28 32.12
CA VAL A 202 16.39 23.58 30.83
C VAL A 202 16.49 22.08 31.05
N ILE A 203 17.23 21.64 32.07
CA ILE A 203 17.32 20.23 32.46
C ILE A 203 15.96 19.73 32.94
N SER A 204 15.25 20.51 33.78
CA SER A 204 13.89 20.21 34.21
C SER A 204 12.91 20.14 33.03
N LEU A 205 13.00 21.06 32.08
CA LEU A 205 12.24 21.00 30.83
C LEU A 205 12.54 19.71 30.07
N GLY A 206 13.81 19.31 29.99
CA GLY A 206 14.25 18.04 29.41
C GLY A 206 13.55 16.83 30.03
N ALA A 207 13.54 16.73 31.37
CA ALA A 207 12.85 15.66 32.08
C ALA A 207 11.35 15.62 31.76
N ILE A 208 10.69 16.78 31.72
CA ILE A 208 9.27 16.90 31.36
C ILE A 208 9.02 16.39 29.94
N LEU A 209 9.87 16.80 28.98
CA LEU A 209 9.76 16.35 27.58
C LEU A 209 9.96 14.83 27.44
N VAL A 210 10.91 14.25 28.19
CA VAL A 210 11.10 12.79 28.21
C VAL A 210 9.83 12.08 28.69
N VAL A 211 9.28 12.50 29.84
CA VAL A 211 8.06 11.90 30.39
C VAL A 211 6.87 12.05 29.43
N ALA A 212 6.68 13.24 28.88
CA ALA A 212 5.64 13.50 27.88
C ALA A 212 5.82 12.62 26.63
N GLY A 213 7.07 12.47 26.16
CA GLY A 213 7.40 11.64 25.00
C GLY A 213 7.12 10.15 25.22
N VAL A 214 7.44 9.62 26.41
CA VAL A 214 7.07 8.23 26.80
C VAL A 214 5.55 8.07 26.79
N ILE A 215 4.83 8.95 27.48
CA ILE A 215 3.37 8.87 27.59
C ILE A 215 2.72 8.93 26.21
N GLN A 216 3.13 9.88 25.36
CA GLN A 216 2.57 10.05 24.03
C GLN A 216 2.86 8.83 23.13
N SER A 217 4.06 8.26 23.20
CA SER A 217 4.41 7.03 22.47
C SER A 217 3.58 5.84 22.92
N LEU A 218 3.42 5.65 24.24
CA LEU A 218 2.62 4.55 24.80
C LEU A 218 1.14 4.67 24.43
N LEU A 219 0.57 5.88 24.51
CA LEU A 219 -0.82 6.13 24.08
C LEU A 219 -0.98 5.92 22.58
N GLY A 220 -0.04 6.39 21.76
CA GLY A 220 -0.06 6.19 20.32
C GLY A 220 -0.02 4.70 19.93
N SER A 221 0.87 3.93 20.55
CA SER A 221 0.99 2.48 20.32
C SER A 221 -0.24 1.72 20.79
N ARG A 222 -0.78 2.05 21.98
CA ARG A 222 -1.98 1.41 22.53
C ARG A 222 -3.22 1.63 21.66
N HIS A 223 -3.45 2.86 21.19
CA HIS A 223 -4.61 3.15 20.34
C HIS A 223 -4.48 2.57 18.93
N LEU A 224 -3.24 2.44 18.42
CA LEU A 224 -3.01 1.84 17.09
C LEU A 224 -3.14 0.31 17.14
N GLY A 225 -2.74 -0.32 18.24
CA GLY A 225 -2.94 -1.76 18.49
C GLY A 225 -2.34 -2.63 17.39
N ALA A 226 -3.15 -3.54 16.84
CA ALA A 226 -2.75 -4.46 15.76
C ALA A 226 -2.35 -3.75 14.44
N ASN A 227 -2.65 -2.46 14.30
CA ASN A 227 -2.29 -1.68 13.11
C ASN A 227 -0.85 -1.12 13.19
N LEU A 228 -0.11 -1.36 14.29
CA LEU A 228 1.24 -0.86 14.48
C LEU A 228 2.22 -1.53 13.52
N THR A 229 2.91 -0.70 12.73
CA THR A 229 3.95 -1.14 11.80
C THR A 229 5.08 -0.10 11.77
N PRO A 230 6.36 -0.53 11.70
CA PRO A 230 7.48 0.40 11.53
C PRO A 230 7.61 0.92 10.09
N TYR A 231 6.99 0.22 9.13
CA TYR A 231 7.05 0.55 7.72
C TYR A 231 6.08 1.69 7.37
N PRO A 232 6.43 2.58 6.43
CA PRO A 232 5.54 3.66 6.03
C PRO A 232 4.26 3.19 5.33
N GLN A 233 4.21 1.94 4.86
CA GLN A 233 3.00 1.33 4.31
C GLN A 233 2.14 0.73 5.44
N PRO A 234 0.83 1.06 5.51
CA PRO A 234 -0.08 0.43 6.47
C PRO A 234 -0.24 -1.06 6.18
N LEU A 235 -0.59 -1.84 7.21
CA LEU A 235 -0.90 -3.26 7.03
C LEU A 235 -2.16 -3.42 6.14
N PRO A 236 -2.24 -4.47 5.31
CA PRO A 236 -3.37 -4.68 4.39
C PRO A 236 -4.76 -4.68 5.02
N SER A 237 -4.84 -5.15 6.27
CA SER A 237 -6.07 -5.28 7.07
C SER A 237 -6.25 -4.13 8.07
N ALA A 238 -5.32 -3.19 8.13
CA ALA A 238 -5.40 -2.09 9.07
C ALA A 238 -6.61 -1.20 8.76
N LYS A 239 -7.21 -0.67 9.82
CA LYS A 239 -8.29 0.31 9.74
C LYS A 239 -7.76 1.68 10.13
N LEU A 240 -8.35 2.74 9.56
CA LEU A 240 -8.01 4.10 9.94
C LEU A 240 -8.41 4.34 11.41
N VAL A 241 -7.41 4.62 12.26
CA VAL A 241 -7.61 4.95 13.67
C VAL A 241 -7.61 6.47 13.83
N ALA A 242 -8.75 7.03 14.21
CA ALA A 242 -8.93 8.46 14.47
C ALA A 242 -9.31 8.77 15.94
N SER A 243 -9.32 7.76 16.82
CA SER A 243 -9.70 7.89 18.23
C SER A 243 -8.48 8.04 19.15
N GLY A 244 -8.72 8.33 20.43
CA GLY A 244 -7.65 8.33 21.43
C GLY A 244 -6.63 9.44 21.23
N ALA A 245 -5.35 9.10 21.13
CA ALA A 245 -4.27 10.06 20.85
C ALA A 245 -4.35 10.64 19.43
N TYR A 246 -4.88 9.86 18.48
CA TYR A 246 -5.01 10.26 17.07
C TYR A 246 -6.07 11.34 16.85
N ARG A 247 -6.98 11.57 17.81
CA ARG A 247 -7.93 12.68 17.73
C ARG A 247 -7.26 14.06 17.82
N TRP A 248 -6.06 14.12 18.39
CA TRP A 248 -5.34 15.37 18.66
C TRP A 248 -4.17 15.59 17.71
N VAL A 249 -3.49 14.51 17.30
CA VAL A 249 -2.27 14.55 16.49
C VAL A 249 -2.24 13.34 15.56
N ARG A 250 -1.82 13.53 14.30
CA ARG A 250 -1.84 12.45 13.30
C ARG A 250 -0.76 11.37 13.50
N HIS A 251 0.40 11.72 14.04
CA HIS A 251 1.50 10.81 14.32
C HIS A 251 2.00 10.95 15.78
N PRO A 252 1.19 10.51 16.77
CA PRO A 252 1.53 10.68 18.18
C PRO A 252 2.81 9.91 18.57
N ILE A 253 3.07 8.74 17.98
CA ILE A 253 4.29 7.96 18.26
C ILE A 253 5.54 8.72 17.80
N TYR A 254 5.55 9.26 16.58
CA TYR A 254 6.68 10.06 16.10
C TYR A 254 6.87 11.35 16.89
N GLY A 255 5.78 12.03 17.25
CA GLY A 255 5.86 13.15 18.19
C GLY A 255 6.49 12.75 19.51
N GLY A 256 6.11 11.60 20.07
CA GLY A 256 6.67 11.07 21.31
C GLY A 256 8.15 10.75 21.21
N ILE A 257 8.59 10.14 20.10
CA ILE A 257 10.02 9.89 19.83
C ILE A 257 10.81 11.20 19.72
N VAL A 258 10.27 12.22 19.03
CA VAL A 258 10.94 13.52 18.92
C VAL A 258 11.08 14.19 20.29
N LEU A 259 10.02 14.16 21.12
CA LEU A 259 10.06 14.66 22.49
C LEU A 259 11.10 13.92 23.34
N LEU A 260 11.22 12.59 23.17
CA LEU A 260 12.25 11.79 23.83
C LEU A 260 13.66 12.18 23.42
N LEU A 261 13.92 12.33 22.12
CA LEU A 261 15.25 12.68 21.59
C LEU A 261 15.70 14.06 22.09
N VAL A 262 14.83 15.06 21.93
CA VAL A 262 15.12 16.44 22.38
C VAL A 262 15.21 16.48 23.91
N GLY A 263 14.25 15.89 24.61
CA GLY A 263 14.20 15.88 26.07
C GLY A 263 15.42 15.21 26.72
N ALA A 264 15.86 14.07 26.17
CA ALA A 264 17.05 13.36 26.65
C ALA A 264 18.32 14.20 26.43
N ALA A 265 18.43 14.88 25.27
CA ALA A 265 19.52 15.80 25.02
C ALA A 265 19.56 16.94 26.05
N LEU A 266 18.40 17.52 26.38
CA LEU A 266 18.35 18.60 27.37
C LEU A 266 18.69 18.11 28.79
N LEU A 267 18.12 16.96 29.16
CA LEU A 267 18.33 16.34 30.47
C LEU A 267 19.81 15.98 30.71
N ARG A 268 20.52 15.56 29.66
CA ARG A 268 21.94 15.23 29.70
C ARG A 268 22.87 16.42 29.42
N SER A 269 22.32 17.61 29.19
CA SER A 269 23.07 18.80 28.76
C SER A 269 23.98 18.53 27.55
N SER A 270 23.51 17.72 26.59
CA SER A 270 24.30 17.28 25.44
C SER A 270 23.96 18.09 24.19
N LEU A 271 24.90 18.92 23.72
CA LEU A 271 24.72 19.66 22.47
C LEU A 271 24.74 18.71 21.27
N ALA A 272 25.60 17.69 21.28
CA ALA A 272 25.67 16.71 20.21
C ALA A 272 24.35 15.96 20.05
N ALA A 273 23.76 15.48 21.15
CA ALA A 273 22.47 14.81 21.12
C ALA A 273 21.34 15.76 20.74
N LEU A 274 21.43 17.06 21.09
CA LEU A 274 20.44 18.06 20.69
C LEU A 274 20.43 18.25 19.17
N VAL A 275 21.61 18.37 18.56
CA VAL A 275 21.75 18.48 17.09
C VAL A 275 21.16 17.24 16.42
N VAL A 276 21.50 16.04 16.89
CA VAL A 276 20.93 14.80 16.36
C VAL A 276 19.41 14.75 16.58
N GLY A 277 18.90 15.23 17.72
CA GLY A 277 17.48 15.33 18.01
C GLY A 277 16.73 16.26 17.05
N ILE A 278 17.32 17.41 16.68
CA ILE A 278 16.76 18.35 15.69
C ILE A 278 16.73 17.71 14.29
N VAL A 279 17.83 17.08 13.88
CA VAL A 279 17.89 16.34 12.61
C VAL A 279 16.86 15.19 12.60
N GLY A 280 16.75 14.47 13.71
CA GLY A 280 15.75 13.42 13.92
C GLY A 280 14.32 13.95 13.83
N ALA A 281 14.03 15.13 14.38
CA ALA A 281 12.72 15.77 14.26
C ALA A 281 12.36 16.08 12.79
N ALA A 282 13.31 16.62 12.03
CA ALA A 282 13.13 16.85 10.59
C ALA A 282 12.92 15.53 9.82
N PHE A 283 13.70 14.50 10.15
CA PHE A 283 13.55 13.16 9.59
C PHE A 283 12.15 12.56 9.85
N PHE A 284 11.69 12.55 11.10
CA PHE A 284 10.37 12.01 11.45
C PHE A 284 9.23 12.82 10.85
N TRP A 285 9.40 14.13 10.67
CA TRP A 285 8.43 14.95 9.95
C TRP A 285 8.37 14.60 8.46
N MET A 286 9.51 14.35 7.82
CA MET A 286 9.57 13.91 6.42
C MET A 286 8.98 12.52 6.26
N LYS A 287 9.33 11.57 7.15
CA LYS A 287 8.76 10.23 7.16
C LYS A 287 7.24 10.26 7.35
N ALA A 288 6.74 11.08 8.29
CA ALA A 288 5.31 11.29 8.49
C ALA A 288 4.62 11.83 7.23
N ARG A 289 5.23 12.78 6.49
CA ARG A 289 4.67 13.26 5.21
C ARG A 289 4.54 12.15 4.17
N LEU A 290 5.53 11.26 4.08
CA LEU A 290 5.48 10.13 3.16
C LEU A 290 4.36 9.16 3.56
N GLU A 291 4.22 8.87 4.85
CA GLU A 291 3.13 8.05 5.37
C GLU A 291 1.77 8.68 5.09
N GLU A 292 1.58 9.98 5.34
CA GLU A 292 0.33 10.68 5.03
C GLU A 292 -0.08 10.55 3.56
N ARG A 293 0.89 10.53 2.62
CA ARG A 293 0.60 10.28 1.19
C ARG A 293 0.03 8.88 0.97
N ARG A 294 0.70 7.87 1.52
CA ARG A 294 0.26 6.47 1.44
C ARG A 294 -1.07 6.23 2.16
N LEU A 295 -1.32 6.93 3.26
CA LEU A 295 -2.58 6.86 4.00
C LEU A 295 -3.74 7.50 3.23
N MET A 296 -3.50 8.59 2.49
CA MET A 296 -4.51 9.16 1.59
C MET A 296 -4.87 8.21 0.45
N GLU A 297 -3.90 7.47 -0.07
CA GLU A 297 -4.12 6.46 -1.10
C GLU A 297 -4.91 5.26 -0.54
N HIS A 298 -4.56 4.80 0.67
CA HIS A 298 -5.11 3.59 1.26
C HIS A 298 -6.48 3.77 1.94
N TYR A 299 -6.76 4.96 2.49
CA TYR A 299 -7.98 5.21 3.25
C TYR A 299 -8.75 6.41 2.67
N PRO A 300 -9.91 6.18 2.01
CA PRO A 300 -10.74 7.27 1.47
C PRO A 300 -11.13 8.33 2.51
N GLY A 301 -11.36 7.92 3.77
CA GLY A 301 -11.70 8.81 4.89
C GLY A 301 -10.52 9.62 5.44
N TYR A 302 -9.28 9.38 5.00
CA TYR A 302 -8.10 10.05 5.55
C TYR A 302 -8.09 11.55 5.27
N ALA A 303 -8.57 11.97 4.10
CA ALA A 303 -8.64 13.39 3.74
C ALA A 303 -9.51 14.18 4.72
N ALA A 304 -10.69 13.63 5.06
CA ALA A 304 -11.60 14.21 6.04
C ALA A 304 -10.97 14.22 7.44
N TYR A 305 -10.35 13.12 7.87
CA TYR A 305 -9.62 13.06 9.13
C TYR A 305 -8.52 14.11 9.22
N ARG A 306 -7.71 14.27 8.17
CA ARG A 306 -6.62 15.24 8.10
C ARG A 306 -7.11 16.69 8.19
N ALA A 307 -8.29 16.98 7.65
CA ALA A 307 -8.90 18.31 7.74
C ALA A 307 -9.30 18.67 9.18
N HIS A 308 -9.77 17.68 9.94
CA HIS A 308 -10.15 17.84 11.36
C HIS A 308 -8.91 17.87 12.27
N VAL A 309 -8.00 16.92 12.11
CA VAL A 309 -6.78 16.81 12.92
C VAL A 309 -5.63 17.48 12.17
N ARG A 310 -5.51 18.80 12.33
CA ARG A 310 -4.52 19.60 11.58
C ARG A 310 -3.07 19.33 11.99
N LYS A 311 -2.85 18.89 13.23
CA LYS A 311 -1.52 18.75 13.85
C LYS A 311 -0.86 17.42 13.50
N ARG A 312 0.39 17.47 13.01
CA ARG A 312 1.10 16.27 12.54
C ARG A 312 1.83 15.51 13.64
N LEU A 313 2.73 16.17 14.37
CA LEU A 313 3.62 15.54 15.36
C LEU A 313 3.39 16.03 16.79
N ILE A 314 3.21 17.34 16.96
CA ILE A 314 3.03 17.96 18.28
C ILE A 314 1.71 18.73 18.23
N PRO A 315 0.83 18.62 19.24
CA PRO A 315 -0.51 19.22 19.20
C PRO A 315 -0.53 20.76 19.08
N TRP A 316 0.63 21.42 19.17
CA TRP A 316 0.73 22.88 19.26
C TRP A 316 1.75 23.51 18.28
N VAL A 317 2.56 22.69 17.60
CA VAL A 317 3.53 23.16 16.59
C VAL A 317 2.92 22.99 15.20
N VAL A 318 3.04 24.02 14.35
CA VAL A 318 2.45 24.08 13.00
C VAL A 318 3.11 23.08 12.06
#